data_AF-A0A661ES06-F1
#
_entry.id   AF-A0A661ES06-F1
#
_cell.length_a   1.000
_cell.length_b   1.000
_cell.length_c   1.000
_cell.angle_alpha   90.00
_cell.angle_beta   90.00
_cell.angle_gamma   90.00
#
_symmetry.space_group_name_H-M   'P 1'
#
loop_
_entity.id
_entity.type
_entity.pdbx_description
1 polymer ?
#
loop_
_entity_poly.entity_id
_entity_poly.type
_entity_poly.pdbx_seq_one_letter_code
_entity_poly.pdbx_strand_id
1 'polypeptide(L)'
;MSSELISKLRRNALLLGLAALVGAGLPASINHWARPRVEINRAEALRGQLAELVPAELYDTPLDQGASSLQASGLGVGKQSLYRARLNGAVTAVLITAVAADGYNGAIRLLVAMQKNGQVLGVRVLEHRETPGL
;
A
#
# COMPACT_ATOMS: atom_id res chain seq x y z
N MET A 1 -53.16 -8.18 -21.67
CA MET A 1 -51.81 -7.55 -21.70
C MET A 1 -51.07 -8.14 -22.89
N SER A 2 -50.67 -7.34 -23.87
CA SER A 2 -50.23 -7.85 -25.18
C SER A 2 -48.98 -8.73 -25.05
N SER A 3 -49.05 -9.95 -25.59
CA SER A 3 -47.96 -10.95 -25.63
C SER A 3 -46.63 -10.35 -26.12
N GLU A 4 -46.71 -9.38 -27.03
CA GLU A 4 -45.57 -8.63 -27.58
C GLU A 4 -44.79 -7.83 -26.52
N LEU A 5 -45.50 -7.24 -25.55
CA LEU A 5 -44.91 -6.44 -24.48
C LEU A 5 -44.11 -7.31 -23.50
N ILE A 6 -44.63 -8.49 -23.17
CA ILE A 6 -43.96 -9.47 -22.29
C ILE A 6 -42.69 -10.02 -22.96
N SER A 7 -42.75 -10.31 -24.27
CA SER A 7 -41.59 -10.77 -25.04
C SER A 7 -40.46 -9.73 -25.09
N LYS A 8 -40.81 -8.46 -25.34
CA LYS A 8 -39.85 -7.33 -25.34
C LYS A 8 -39.21 -7.12 -23.97
N LEU A 9 -40.01 -7.17 -22.89
CA LEU A 9 -39.49 -7.07 -21.52
C LEU A 9 -38.50 -8.20 -21.20
N ARG A 10 -38.83 -9.45 -21.56
CA ARG A 10 -37.96 -10.61 -21.34
C ARG A 10 -36.64 -10.47 -22.09
N ARG A 11 -36.67 -10.05 -23.36
CA ARG A 11 -35.46 -9.84 -24.17
C ARG A 11 -34.55 -8.77 -23.56
N ASN A 12 -35.12 -7.65 -23.13
CA ASN A 12 -34.34 -6.57 -22.54
C ASN A 12 -33.76 -6.96 -21.18
N ALA A 13 -34.52 -7.66 -20.35
CA ALA A 13 -34.03 -8.20 -19.07
C ALA A 13 -32.87 -9.18 -19.27
N LEU A 14 -32.95 -10.06 -20.28
CA LEU A 14 -31.86 -10.98 -20.64
C LEU A 14 -30.61 -10.22 -21.12
N LEU A 15 -30.79 -9.22 -21.98
CA LEU A 15 -29.67 -8.41 -22.48
C LEU A 15 -28.98 -7.65 -21.35
N LEU A 16 -29.74 -7.04 -20.44
CA LEU A 16 -29.22 -6.34 -19.28
C LEU A 16 -28.53 -7.31 -18.31
N GLY A 17 -29.12 -8.49 -18.05
CA GLY A 17 -28.51 -9.52 -17.21
C GLY A 17 -27.18 -10.01 -17.79
N LEU A 18 -27.11 -10.25 -19.10
CA LEU A 18 -25.88 -10.63 -19.77
C LEU A 18 -24.83 -9.52 -19.71
N ALA A 19 -25.23 -8.28 -19.98
CA ALA A 19 -24.33 -7.13 -19.89
C ALA A 19 -23.77 -6.95 -18.47
N ALA A 20 -24.60 -7.12 -17.43
CA ALA A 20 -24.17 -7.06 -16.04
C ALA A 20 -23.21 -8.20 -15.68
N LEU A 21 -23.49 -9.43 -16.13
CA LEU A 21 -22.62 -10.59 -15.93
C LEU A 21 -21.25 -10.38 -16.56
N VAL A 22 -21.20 -9.87 -17.79
CA VAL A 22 -19.94 -9.57 -18.48
C VAL A 22 -19.22 -8.41 -17.78
N GLY A 23 -19.94 -7.33 -17.47
CA GLY A 23 -19.39 -6.12 -16.87
C GLY A 23 -18.80 -6.33 -15.48
N ALA A 24 -19.38 -7.20 -14.66
CA ALA A 24 -18.83 -7.56 -13.35
C ALA A 24 -17.87 -8.76 -13.42
N GLY A 25 -18.20 -9.75 -14.26
CA GLY A 25 -17.46 -11.00 -14.36
C GLY A 25 -16.06 -10.82 -14.90
N LEU A 26 -15.88 -10.05 -15.97
CA LEU A 26 -14.55 -9.84 -16.57
C LEU A 26 -13.56 -9.16 -15.58
N PRO A 27 -13.88 -8.00 -14.96
CA PRO A 27 -12.98 -7.41 -13.97
C PRO A 27 -12.76 -8.29 -12.75
N ALA A 28 -13.80 -9.01 -12.28
CA ALA A 28 -13.67 -9.91 -11.13
C ALA A 28 -12.70 -11.06 -11.43
N SER A 29 -12.80 -11.67 -12.61
CA SER A 29 -11.84 -12.68 -13.06
C SER A 29 -10.44 -12.11 -13.14
N ILE A 30 -10.22 -11.01 -13.89
CA ILE A 30 -8.90 -10.39 -14.02
C ILE A 30 -8.29 -10.12 -12.64
N ASN A 31 -9.07 -9.54 -11.72
CA ASN A 31 -8.63 -9.27 -10.36
C ASN A 31 -8.26 -10.56 -9.61
N HIS A 32 -9.06 -11.62 -9.70
CA HIS A 32 -8.77 -12.91 -9.06
C HIS A 32 -7.43 -13.49 -9.50
N TRP A 33 -7.15 -13.49 -10.82
CA TRP A 33 -5.90 -14.01 -11.37
C TRP A 33 -4.70 -13.08 -11.16
N ALA A 34 -4.92 -11.76 -11.17
CA ALA A 34 -3.84 -10.77 -11.02
C ALA A 34 -3.42 -10.54 -9.56
N ARG A 35 -4.31 -10.75 -8.59
CA ARG A 35 -4.06 -10.51 -7.16
C ARG A 35 -2.73 -11.07 -6.66
N PRO A 36 -2.37 -12.35 -6.89
CA PRO A 36 -1.11 -12.89 -6.39
C PRO A 36 0.11 -12.14 -6.96
N ARG A 37 0.07 -11.77 -8.24
CA ARG A 37 1.16 -11.03 -8.89
C ARG A 37 1.27 -9.61 -8.34
N VAL A 38 0.15 -8.95 -8.10
CA VAL A 38 0.09 -7.61 -7.50
C VAL A 38 0.71 -7.62 -6.10
N GLU A 39 0.41 -8.62 -5.28
CA GLU A 39 0.97 -8.71 -3.93
C GLU A 39 2.49 -8.97 -3.93
N ILE A 40 2.99 -9.81 -4.84
CA ILE A 40 4.44 -10.02 -5.01
C ILE A 40 5.12 -8.70 -5.40
N ASN A 41 4.61 -8.01 -6.42
CA ASN A 41 5.16 -6.74 -6.87
C ASN A 41 5.12 -5.67 -5.77
N ARG A 42 4.06 -5.64 -4.95
CA ARG A 42 3.94 -4.74 -3.80
C ARG A 42 5.00 -5.03 -2.74
N ALA A 43 5.22 -6.30 -2.43
CA ALA A 43 6.24 -6.72 -1.47
C ALA A 43 7.66 -6.36 -1.95
N GLU A 44 7.96 -6.57 -3.24
CA GLU A 44 9.23 -6.18 -3.85
C GLU A 44 9.44 -4.67 -3.85
N ALA A 45 8.41 -3.90 -4.23
CA ALA A 45 8.47 -2.44 -4.17
C ALA A 45 8.72 -1.93 -2.74
N LEU A 46 8.04 -2.51 -1.74
CA LEU A 46 8.28 -2.19 -0.33
C LEU A 46 9.72 -2.51 0.08
N ARG A 47 10.23 -3.70 -0.26
CA ARG A 47 11.62 -4.07 0.04
C ARG A 47 12.62 -3.09 -0.56
N GLY A 48 12.41 -2.67 -1.81
CA GLY A 48 13.22 -1.65 -2.45
C GLY A 48 13.17 -0.32 -1.70
N GLN A 49 11.98 0.12 -1.28
CA GLN A 49 11.82 1.34 -0.48
C GLN A 49 12.54 1.28 0.87
N LEU A 50 12.48 0.14 1.56
CA LEU A 50 13.14 -0.06 2.85
C LEU A 50 14.68 -0.09 2.68
N ALA A 51 15.18 -0.81 1.68
CA ALA A 51 16.60 -0.97 1.41
C ALA A 51 17.29 0.33 0.96
N GLU A 52 16.56 1.23 0.30
CA GLU A 52 17.09 2.56 -0.09
C GLU A 52 17.42 3.44 1.12
N LEU A 53 16.76 3.21 2.27
CA LEU A 53 16.89 4.06 3.45
C LEU A 53 17.83 3.52 4.52
N VAL A 54 18.21 2.24 4.46
CA VAL A 54 19.08 1.61 5.46
C VAL A 54 20.29 1.01 4.76
N PRO A 55 21.52 1.46 5.09
CA PRO A 55 22.74 0.87 4.56
C PRO A 55 22.79 -0.65 4.79
N ALA A 56 23.27 -1.38 3.78
CA ALA A 56 23.28 -2.85 3.79
C ALA A 56 24.14 -3.44 4.92
N GLU A 57 25.10 -2.68 5.44
CA GLU A 57 25.99 -3.08 6.53
C GLU A 57 25.27 -3.10 7.88
N LEU A 58 24.08 -2.48 7.97
CA LEU A 58 23.30 -2.43 9.20
C LEU A 58 22.36 -3.61 9.35
N TYR A 59 22.24 -4.53 8.39
CA TYR A 59 21.34 -5.66 8.55
C TYR A 59 21.74 -6.93 7.76
N ASP A 60 21.36 -8.09 8.30
CA ASP A 60 21.51 -9.40 7.67
C ASP A 60 20.17 -10.13 7.43
N THR A 61 19.08 -9.65 8.05
CA THR A 61 17.72 -10.18 7.86
C THR A 61 16.88 -9.30 6.94
N PRO A 62 15.94 -9.86 6.15
CA PRO A 62 15.03 -9.07 5.32
C PRO A 62 14.20 -8.06 6.14
N LEU A 63 14.23 -6.79 5.75
CA LEU A 63 13.64 -5.67 6.50
C LEU A 63 12.11 -5.71 6.58
N ASP A 64 11.46 -6.33 5.60
CA ASP A 64 10.01 -6.48 5.53
C ASP A 64 9.47 -7.57 6.47
N GLN A 65 10.36 -8.38 7.07
CA GLN A 65 9.98 -9.42 8.02
C GLN A 65 9.75 -8.87 9.44
N GLY A 66 8.65 -9.30 10.06
CA GLY A 66 8.34 -8.92 11.44
C GLY A 66 7.90 -7.46 11.60
N ALA A 67 7.25 -6.92 10.55
CA ALA A 67 6.53 -5.66 10.63
C ALA A 67 5.58 -5.65 11.82
N SER A 68 5.63 -4.58 12.59
CA SER A 68 4.77 -4.35 13.75
C SER A 68 4.03 -3.04 13.58
N SER A 69 2.90 -2.87 14.26
CA SER A 69 2.19 -1.59 14.25
C SER A 69 2.39 -0.87 15.57
N LEU A 70 2.63 0.44 15.53
CA LEU A 70 2.64 1.27 16.72
C LEU A 70 1.84 2.56 16.50
N GLN A 71 1.46 3.21 17.58
CA GLN A 71 0.75 4.49 17.54
C GLN A 71 1.43 5.44 18.52
N ALA A 72 1.80 6.61 18.02
CA ALA A 72 2.41 7.66 18.80
C ALA A 72 1.97 9.01 18.24
N SER A 73 1.76 10.00 19.12
CA SER A 73 1.30 11.34 18.73
C SER A 73 2.20 12.02 17.69
N GLY A 74 3.51 11.77 17.75
CA GLY A 74 4.48 12.33 16.81
C GLY A 74 4.54 11.67 15.43
N LEU A 75 3.77 10.60 15.18
CA LEU A 75 3.77 9.90 13.89
C LEU A 75 2.50 10.12 13.07
N GLY A 76 1.65 11.05 13.52
CA GLY A 76 0.36 11.34 12.91
C GLY A 76 -0.76 10.43 13.40
N VAL A 77 -1.91 10.56 12.75
CA VAL A 77 -3.15 9.90 13.16
C VAL A 77 -3.16 8.43 12.71
N GLY A 78 -3.51 7.54 13.64
CA GLY A 78 -3.69 6.11 13.38
C GLY A 78 -2.46 5.24 13.68
N LYS A 79 -2.55 3.95 13.33
CA LYS A 79 -1.46 2.98 13.49
C LYS A 79 -0.47 3.13 12.33
N GLN A 80 0.81 3.12 12.69
CA GLN A 80 1.93 3.21 11.78
C GLN A 80 2.72 1.91 11.75
N SER A 81 3.27 1.56 10.59
CA SER A 81 4.12 0.39 10.43
C SER A 81 5.53 0.67 10.92
N LEU A 82 6.07 -0.27 11.70
CA LEU A 82 7.44 -0.29 12.20
C LEU A 82 8.14 -1.55 11.70
N TYR A 83 9.26 -1.34 11.02
CA TYR A 83 10.19 -2.33 10.53
C TYR A 83 11.50 -2.22 11.32
N ARG A 84 12.17 -3.34 11.52
CA ARG A 84 13.39 -3.43 12.34
C ARG A 84 14.51 -4.05 11.52
N ALA A 85 15.53 -3.25 11.24
CA ALA A 85 16.80 -3.74 10.74
C ALA A 85 17.53 -4.46 11.86
N ARG A 86 18.02 -5.67 11.58
CA ARG A 86 18.79 -6.46 12.53
C ARG A 86 20.07 -6.94 11.88
N LEU A 87 21.15 -6.88 12.66
CA LEU A 87 22.44 -7.45 12.33
C LEU A 87 22.86 -8.36 13.48
N ASN A 88 23.19 -9.62 13.18
CA ASN A 88 23.55 -10.63 14.18
C ASN A 88 22.51 -10.74 15.33
N GLY A 89 21.23 -10.61 14.99
CA GLY A 89 20.10 -10.67 15.94
C GLY A 89 19.85 -9.39 16.77
N ALA A 90 20.74 -8.40 16.72
CA ALA A 90 20.57 -7.11 17.40
C ALA A 90 19.88 -6.08 16.50
N VAL A 91 18.95 -5.30 17.04
CA VAL A 91 18.32 -4.18 16.31
C VAL A 91 19.32 -3.03 16.16
N THR A 92 19.63 -2.69 14.92
CA THR A 92 20.62 -1.65 14.53
C THR A 92 19.94 -0.37 14.05
N ALA A 93 18.82 -0.52 13.34
CA ALA A 93 18.00 0.57 12.83
C ALA A 93 16.51 0.21 12.82
N VAL A 94 15.67 1.22 12.77
CA VAL A 94 14.22 1.12 12.69
C VAL A 94 13.72 1.94 11.51
N LEU A 95 12.70 1.45 10.82
CA LEU A 95 11.98 2.21 9.81
C LEU A 95 10.53 2.34 10.23
N ILE A 96 10.01 3.56 10.26
CA ILE A 96 8.68 3.86 10.80
C ILE A 96 7.91 4.67 9.76
N THR A 97 6.66 4.28 9.48
CA THR A 97 5.77 5.14 8.70
C THR A 97 5.26 6.30 9.56
N ALA A 98 5.12 7.47 8.98
CA ALA A 98 4.53 8.62 9.65
C ALA A 98 3.58 9.34 8.71
N VAL A 99 2.61 10.05 9.27
CA VAL A 99 1.66 10.87 8.54
C VAL A 99 1.75 12.30 9.01
N ALA A 100 2.26 13.19 8.17
CA ALA A 100 2.12 14.63 8.37
C ALA A 100 0.72 15.02 7.86
N ALA A 101 -0.19 15.36 8.77
CA ALA A 101 -1.60 15.61 8.43
C ALA A 101 -1.85 17.02 7.84
N ASP A 102 -0.84 17.88 7.93
CA ASP A 102 -0.86 19.31 7.69
C ASP A 102 -0.19 19.71 6.36
N GLY A 103 -0.12 18.80 5.39
CA GLY A 103 0.27 19.16 4.02
C GLY A 103 -0.77 20.07 3.36
N TYR A 104 -0.33 20.89 2.39
CA TYR A 104 -1.15 21.94 1.79
C TYR A 104 -2.36 21.34 1.05
N ASN A 105 -2.17 20.22 0.35
CA ASN A 105 -3.23 19.51 -0.36
C ASN A 105 -3.63 18.18 0.32
N GLY A 106 -3.30 18.03 1.60
CA GLY A 106 -3.67 16.89 2.43
C GLY A 106 -2.47 16.15 3.02
N ALA A 107 -2.74 14.95 3.55
CA ALA A 107 -1.74 14.22 4.31
C ALA A 107 -0.56 13.72 3.46
N ILE A 108 0.65 13.86 4.00
CA ILE A 108 1.89 13.33 3.43
C ILE A 108 2.27 12.08 4.22
N ARG A 109 2.37 10.94 3.54
CA ARG A 109 2.84 9.69 4.13
C ARG A 109 4.34 9.56 3.92
N LEU A 110 5.04 9.34 5.01
CA LEU A 110 6.49 9.25 5.06
C LEU A 110 6.92 7.87 5.54
N LEU A 111 8.11 7.46 5.13
CA LEU A 111 8.88 6.37 5.72
C LEU A 111 10.19 6.97 6.22
N VAL A 112 10.42 6.86 7.53
CA VAL A 112 11.59 7.44 8.19
C VAL A 112 12.47 6.30 8.71
N ALA A 113 13.73 6.25 8.29
CA ALA A 113 14.71 5.32 8.81
C ALA A 113 15.63 6.01 9.83
N MET A 114 15.84 5.35 10.97
CA MET A 114 16.63 5.88 12.07
C MET A 114 17.50 4.78 12.66
N GLN A 115 18.76 5.07 12.91
CA GLN A 115 19.67 4.18 13.59
C GLN A 115 19.45 4.23 15.11
N LYS A 116 19.90 3.19 15.84
CA LYS A 116 19.74 3.08 17.30
C LYS A 116 20.30 4.26 18.10
N ASN A 117 21.28 4.99 17.57
CA ASN A 117 21.86 6.19 18.17
C ASN A 117 20.99 7.46 17.99
N GLY A 118 19.83 7.36 17.34
CA GLY A 118 18.94 8.49 17.05
C GLY A 118 19.26 9.22 15.75
N GLN A 119 20.31 8.82 15.02
CA GLN A 119 20.61 9.40 13.71
C GLN A 119 19.55 8.98 12.69
N VAL A 120 18.97 9.96 11.99
CA VAL A 120 18.11 9.70 10.82
C VAL A 120 19.00 9.27 9.65
N LEU A 121 18.76 8.07 9.14
CA LEU A 121 19.47 7.51 7.99
C LEU A 121 18.89 8.02 6.67
N GLY A 122 17.57 8.26 6.64
CA GLY A 122 16.89 8.80 5.48
C GLY A 122 15.38 8.91 5.68
N VAL A 123 14.75 9.63 4.77
CA VAL A 123 13.30 9.82 4.72
C VAL A 123 12.84 9.63 3.28
N ARG A 124 11.74 8.90 3.09
CA ARG A 124 11.08 8.76 1.79
C ARG A 124 9.63 9.15 1.87
N VAL A 125 9.16 9.90 0.88
CA VAL A 125 7.73 10.15 0.68
C VAL A 125 7.11 8.93 0.02
N LEU A 126 6.10 8.34 0.66
CA LEU A 126 5.35 7.19 0.15
C LEU A 126 4.13 7.63 -0.67
N GLU A 127 3.43 8.66 -0.21
CA GLU A 127 2.22 9.19 -0.84
C GLU A 127 2.06 10.67 -0.46
N HIS A 128 1.69 11.51 -1.42
CA HIS A 128 1.30 12.90 -1.18
C HIS A 128 0.35 13.37 -2.29
N ARG A 129 -0.29 14.52 -2.09
CA ARG A 129 -1.16 15.19 -3.09
C ARG A 129 -0.71 16.62 -3.39
N GLU A 130 0.54 16.93 -3.07
CA GLU A 130 1.12 18.25 -3.31
C GLU A 130 1.21 18.59 -4.80
N THR A 131 1.36 19.88 -5.08
CA THR A 131 1.49 20.39 -6.45
C THR A 131 2.76 19.81 -7.08
N PRO A 132 2.67 19.10 -8.23
CA PRO A 132 3.86 18.56 -8.89
C PRO A 132 4.86 19.64 -9.29
N GLY A 133 6.13 19.45 -8.92
CA GLY A 133 7.21 20.39 -9.25
C GLY A 133 7.48 21.48 -8.20
N LEU A 134 6.76 21.45 -7.08
CA LEU A 134 7.03 22.19 -5.85
C LEU A 134 7.37 21.22 -4.72
#